data_AF-A0A0J6WTV4-F1
#
_entry.id   AF-A0A0J6WTV4-F1
#
_cell.length_a   1.000
_cell.length_b   1.000
_cell.length_c   1.000
_cell.angle_alpha   90.00
_cell.angle_beta   90.00
_cell.angle_gamma   90.00
#
_symmetry.space_group_name_H-M   'P 1'
#
loop_
_entity.id
_entity.type
_entity.pdbx_description
1 polymer ?
#
loop_
_entity_poly.entity_id
_entity_poly.type
_entity_poly.pdbx_seq_one_letter_code
_entity_poly.pdbx_strand_id
1 'polypeptide(L)'
;MALSEEHGKKLAERLSKRCKFAPSIAEIMEEWKQMRREIYREASVYHPEPRLPYVKRQTLQQAQAVKISWHEGKRVINCHITAEVREFVHTFFPEMSDDTIRKNWLEIMNCQKDRVRELAQNSRWRTYMKLNTEGNIELVMRKIA
;
A
#
# COMPACT_ATOMS: atom_id res chain seq x y z
N MET A 1 -14.59 18.01 2.68
CA MET A 1 -13.20 18.48 2.76
C MET A 1 -13.17 19.96 2.42
N ALA A 2 -12.78 20.80 3.38
CA ALA A 2 -12.62 22.23 3.17
C ALA A 2 -11.44 22.53 2.23
N LEU A 3 -11.50 23.65 1.51
CA LEU A 3 -10.41 24.17 0.69
C LEU A 3 -9.21 24.47 1.62
N SER A 4 -8.06 23.81 1.42
CA SER A 4 -6.86 24.21 2.19
C SER A 4 -6.36 25.57 1.70
N GLU A 5 -5.66 26.30 2.56
CA GLU A 5 -5.15 27.64 2.24
C GLU A 5 -4.22 27.64 1.01
N GLU A 6 -3.42 26.60 0.84
CA GLU A 6 -2.54 26.39 -0.31
C GLU A 6 -3.33 26.19 -1.62
N HIS A 7 -4.39 25.38 -1.57
CA HIS A 7 -5.29 25.22 -2.72
C HIS A 7 -6.02 26.52 -3.05
N GLY A 8 -6.36 27.33 -2.05
CA GLY A 8 -6.96 28.66 -2.24
C GLY A 8 -6.02 29.63 -2.95
N LYS A 9 -4.75 29.71 -2.53
CA LYS A 9 -3.74 30.55 -3.19
C LYS A 9 -3.52 30.14 -4.65
N LYS A 10 -3.39 28.84 -4.91
CA LYS A 10 -3.21 28.31 -6.28
C LYS A 10 -4.43 28.58 -7.17
N LEU A 11 -5.65 28.46 -6.62
CA LEU A 11 -6.88 28.80 -7.34
C LEU A 11 -6.95 30.29 -7.69
N ALA A 12 -6.61 31.16 -6.73
CA ALA A 12 -6.58 32.61 -6.95
C ALA A 12 -5.58 32.99 -8.05
N GLU A 13 -4.37 32.43 -8.04
CA GLU A 13 -3.39 32.66 -9.10
C GLU A 13 -3.88 32.25 -10.49
N ARG A 14 -4.58 31.11 -10.61
CA ARG A 14 -5.14 30.65 -11.89
C ARG A 14 -6.22 31.60 -12.40
N LEU A 15 -7.11 32.02 -11.50
CA LEU A 15 -8.17 32.97 -11.82
C LEU A 15 -7.61 34.33 -12.21
N SER A 16 -6.61 34.86 -11.51
CA SER A 16 -5.97 36.13 -11.87
C SER A 16 -5.26 36.10 -13.22
N LYS A 17 -4.81 34.93 -13.69
CA LYS A 17 -4.21 34.76 -15.01
C LYS A 17 -5.26 34.62 -16.13
N ARG A 18 -6.40 33.97 -15.85
CA ARG A 18 -7.45 33.68 -16.83
C ARG A 18 -8.45 34.83 -16.97
N CYS A 19 -8.81 35.47 -15.86
CA CYS A 19 -9.84 36.51 -15.81
C CYS A 19 -9.20 37.90 -15.78
N LYS A 20 -9.55 38.73 -16.77
CA LYS A 20 -9.11 40.15 -16.83
C LYS A 20 -9.83 41.03 -15.80
N PHE A 21 -10.99 40.58 -15.31
CA PHE A 21 -11.84 41.27 -14.34
C PHE A 21 -12.16 40.33 -13.17
N ALA A 22 -12.93 40.83 -12.19
CA ALA A 22 -13.37 40.02 -11.06
C ALA A 22 -14.14 38.77 -11.56
N PRO A 23 -13.68 37.55 -11.21
CA PRO A 23 -14.33 36.33 -11.67
C PRO A 23 -15.69 36.17 -11.02
N SER A 24 -16.65 35.68 -11.80
CA SER A 24 -17.96 35.27 -11.30
C SER A 24 -17.85 33.99 -10.45
N ILE A 25 -18.85 33.75 -9.60
CA ILE A 25 -18.94 32.52 -8.80
C ILE A 25 -18.88 31.26 -9.68
N ALA A 26 -19.45 31.31 -10.88
CA ALA A 26 -19.44 30.20 -11.82
C ALA A 26 -18.02 29.88 -12.33
N GLU A 27 -17.24 30.90 -12.68
CA GLU A 27 -15.84 30.75 -13.12
C GLU A 27 -14.96 30.21 -11.99
N ILE A 28 -15.14 30.71 -10.77
CA ILE A 28 -14.43 30.23 -9.58
C ILE A 28 -14.73 28.73 -9.37
N MET A 29 -15.99 28.34 -9.47
CA MET A 29 -16.41 26.96 -9.30
C MET A 29 -15.93 26.03 -10.42
N GLU A 30 -15.89 26.51 -11.66
CA GLU A 30 -15.38 25.76 -12.81
C GLU A 30 -13.88 25.48 -12.66
N GLU A 31 -13.09 26.51 -12.36
CA GLU A 31 -11.66 26.39 -12.11
C GLU A 31 -11.37 25.47 -10.93
N TRP A 32 -12.15 25.57 -9.85
CA TRP A 32 -12.00 24.66 -8.71
C TRP A 32 -12.26 23.19 -9.10
N LYS A 33 -13.31 22.93 -9.89
CA LYS A 33 -13.60 21.57 -10.39
C LYS A 33 -12.51 21.07 -11.33
N GLN A 34 -11.94 21.91 -12.17
CA GLN A 34 -10.83 21.54 -13.04
C GLN A 34 -9.56 21.24 -12.26
N MET A 35 -9.17 22.12 -11.33
CA MET A 35 -8.02 21.93 -10.46
C MET A 35 -8.15 20.67 -9.61
N ARG A 36 -9.35 20.38 -9.07
CA ARG A 36 -9.58 19.10 -8.38
C ARG A 36 -9.40 17.90 -9.30
N ARG A 37 -9.88 17.95 -10.54
CA ARG A 37 -9.69 16.87 -11.52
C ARG A 37 -8.20 16.63 -11.81
N GLU A 38 -7.41 17.69 -11.92
CA GLU A 38 -5.95 17.60 -12.10
C GLU A 38 -5.26 16.99 -10.87
N ILE A 39 -5.58 17.49 -9.66
CA ILE A 39 -5.03 16.94 -8.40
C ILE A 39 -5.41 15.47 -8.25
N TYR A 40 -6.66 15.09 -8.53
CA TYR A 40 -7.06 13.69 -8.52
C TYR A 40 -6.35 12.89 -9.60
N ARG A 41 -6.11 13.47 -10.78
CA ARG A 41 -5.37 12.81 -11.86
C ARG A 41 -3.94 12.55 -11.43
N GLU A 42 -3.23 13.55 -10.92
CA GLU A 42 -1.87 13.46 -10.36
C GLU A 42 -1.79 12.44 -9.21
N ALA A 43 -2.72 12.51 -8.26
CA ALA A 43 -2.80 11.54 -7.16
C ALA A 43 -3.26 10.13 -7.60
N SER A 44 -3.90 10.01 -8.78
CA SER A 44 -4.29 8.73 -9.39
C SER A 44 -3.28 8.21 -10.40
N VAL A 45 -2.24 8.98 -10.72
CA VAL A 45 -1.10 8.45 -11.48
C VAL A 45 -0.45 7.45 -10.54
N TYR A 46 -0.78 6.18 -10.78
CA TYR A 46 0.04 5.07 -10.33
C TYR A 46 1.45 5.39 -10.80
N HIS A 47 2.30 5.84 -9.88
CA HIS A 47 3.74 5.76 -10.08
C HIS A 47 4.05 4.28 -9.89
N PRO A 48 4.26 3.49 -10.98
CA PRO A 48 4.93 2.21 -10.80
C PRO A 48 6.23 2.55 -10.07
N GLU A 49 6.51 1.86 -8.96
CA GLU A 49 7.85 1.90 -8.38
C GLU A 49 8.88 1.75 -9.52
N PRO A 50 10.03 2.45 -9.45
CA PRO A 50 11.04 2.36 -10.50
C PRO A 50 11.27 0.88 -10.80
N ARG A 51 11.03 0.49 -12.07
CA ARG A 51 11.12 -0.91 -12.49
C ARG A 51 12.46 -1.43 -11.98
N LEU A 52 12.40 -2.30 -10.97
CA LEU A 52 13.59 -2.98 -10.46
C LEU A 52 14.33 -3.55 -11.67
N PRO A 53 15.67 -3.48 -11.69
CA PRO A 53 16.45 -4.02 -12.80
C PRO A 53 15.95 -5.43 -13.11
N TYR A 54 15.70 -5.70 -14.39
CA TYR A 54 15.13 -6.95 -14.89
C TYR A 54 15.66 -8.14 -14.10
N VAL A 55 14.84 -8.66 -13.19
CA VAL A 55 15.22 -9.77 -12.33
C VAL A 55 15.26 -10.99 -13.24
N LYS A 56 16.45 -11.55 -13.45
CA LYS A 56 16.62 -12.74 -14.30
C LYS A 56 15.66 -13.82 -13.82
N ARG A 57 14.99 -14.52 -14.75
CA ARG A 57 14.03 -15.61 -14.45
C ARG A 57 14.61 -16.65 -13.49
N GLN A 58 15.91 -16.92 -13.59
CA GLN A 58 16.65 -17.81 -12.70
C GLN A 58 16.62 -17.34 -11.23
N THR A 59 16.74 -16.03 -10.98
CA THR A 59 16.66 -15.44 -9.64
C THR A 59 15.24 -15.55 -9.06
N LEU A 60 14.20 -15.39 -9.89
CA LEU A 60 12.81 -15.61 -9.46
C LEU A 60 12.55 -17.08 -9.12
N GLN A 61 13.03 -18.00 -9.95
CA GLN A 61 12.91 -19.44 -9.71
C GLN A 61 13.66 -19.87 -8.44
N GLN A 62 14.86 -19.32 -8.21
CA GLN A 62 15.60 -19.55 -6.97
C GLN A 62 14.86 -19.02 -5.75
N ALA A 63 14.30 -17.80 -5.83
CA ALA A 63 13.48 -17.24 -4.74
C ALA A 63 12.24 -18.10 -4.46
N GLN A 64 11.56 -18.60 -5.50
CA GLN A 64 10.44 -19.52 -5.36
C GLN A 64 10.87 -20.87 -4.77
N ALA A 65 11.99 -21.44 -5.20
CA ALA A 65 12.51 -22.69 -4.66
C ALA A 65 12.90 -22.54 -3.17
N VAL A 66 13.52 -21.41 -2.80
CA VAL A 66 13.81 -21.07 -1.40
C VAL A 66 12.52 -20.94 -0.62
N LYS A 67 11.52 -20.22 -1.14
CA LYS A 67 10.20 -20.08 -0.53
C LYS A 67 9.54 -21.43 -0.28
N ILE A 68 9.53 -22.32 -1.28
CA ILE A 68 8.95 -23.67 -1.15
C ILE A 68 9.73 -24.45 -0.08
N SER A 69 11.06 -24.42 -0.11
CA SER A 69 11.89 -25.11 0.88
C SER A 69 11.69 -24.61 2.32
N TRP A 70 11.30 -23.34 2.47
CA TRP A 70 10.92 -22.74 3.76
C TRP A 70 9.59 -23.28 4.25
N HIS A 71 8.58 -23.32 3.38
CA HIS A 71 7.27 -23.92 3.69
C HIS A 71 7.38 -25.42 4.01
N GLU A 72 8.34 -26.12 3.40
CA GLU A 72 8.68 -27.53 3.69
C GLU A 72 9.52 -27.71 4.97
N GLY A 73 9.81 -26.64 5.73
CA GLY A 73 10.53 -26.70 7.01
C GLY A 73 12.04 -27.00 6.92
N LYS A 74 12.62 -27.01 5.71
CA LYS A 74 14.01 -27.44 5.48
C LYS A 74 15.07 -26.41 5.92
N ARG A 75 14.69 -25.14 6.10
CA ARG A 75 15.59 -24.05 6.53
C ARG A 75 14.88 -23.08 7.48
N VAL A 76 14.65 -23.50 8.71
CA VAL A 76 14.20 -22.59 9.78
C VAL A 76 15.43 -21.92 10.39
N ILE A 77 15.93 -20.86 9.77
CA ILE A 77 17.00 -20.06 10.36
C ILE A 77 16.37 -18.81 10.99
N ASN A 78 16.23 -18.85 12.32
CA ASN A 78 15.94 -17.73 13.21
C ASN A 78 14.61 -16.97 12.98
N CYS A 79 13.49 -17.67 13.12
CA CYS A 79 12.18 -17.04 13.29
C CYS A 79 11.96 -16.69 14.78
N HIS A 80 12.18 -15.43 15.15
CA HIS A 80 11.93 -14.94 16.52
C HIS A 80 10.53 -14.32 16.61
N ILE A 81 9.54 -15.10 17.08
CA ILE A 81 8.16 -14.63 17.26
C ILE A 81 8.10 -13.71 18.48
N THR A 82 8.17 -12.40 18.25
CA THR A 82 7.98 -11.39 19.30
C THR A 82 6.50 -11.26 19.68
N ALA A 83 6.22 -10.62 20.82
CA ALA A 83 4.84 -10.26 21.20
C ALA A 83 4.16 -9.37 20.14
N GLU A 84 4.89 -8.40 19.59
CA GLU A 84 4.41 -7.51 18.52
C GLU A 84 3.98 -8.29 17.27
N VAL A 85 4.78 -9.29 16.85
CA VAL A 85 4.41 -10.11 15.69
C VAL A 85 3.16 -10.94 16.00
N ARG A 86 3.05 -11.49 17.22
CA ARG A 86 1.86 -12.24 17.62
C ARG A 86 0.61 -11.36 17.63
N GLU A 87 0.69 -10.18 18.24
CA GLU A 87 -0.39 -9.19 18.23
C GLU A 87 -0.81 -8.83 16.80
N PHE A 88 0.16 -8.55 15.93
CA PHE A 88 -0.12 -8.24 14.53
C PHE A 88 -0.85 -9.39 13.83
N VAL A 89 -0.38 -10.63 13.96
CA VAL A 89 -1.04 -11.81 13.36
C VAL A 89 -2.45 -11.99 13.90
N HIS A 90 -2.63 -11.82 15.22
CA HIS A 90 -3.92 -12.00 15.89
C HIS A 90 -4.96 -10.96 15.49
N THR A 91 -4.55 -9.81 14.92
CA THR A 91 -5.51 -8.88 14.28
C THR A 91 -6.23 -9.49 13.06
N PHE A 92 -5.64 -10.52 12.42
CA PHE A 92 -6.23 -11.24 11.29
C PHE A 92 -6.76 -12.62 11.69
N PHE A 93 -6.03 -13.31 12.57
CA PHE A 93 -6.29 -14.70 12.95
C PHE A 93 -6.12 -14.85 14.48
N PRO A 94 -7.18 -14.58 15.28
CA PRO A 94 -7.08 -14.48 16.74
C PRO A 94 -6.52 -15.73 17.44
N GLU A 95 -6.71 -16.91 16.86
CA GLU A 95 -6.33 -18.19 17.47
C GLU A 95 -5.15 -18.88 16.75
N MET A 96 -4.38 -18.13 15.94
CA MET A 96 -3.27 -18.73 15.19
C MET A 96 -2.13 -19.16 16.14
N SER A 97 -1.68 -20.41 15.97
CA SER A 97 -0.58 -20.98 16.76
C SER A 97 0.78 -20.46 16.32
N ASP A 98 1.75 -20.47 17.24
CA ASP A 98 3.13 -20.09 16.97
C ASP A 98 3.78 -20.98 15.88
N ASP A 99 3.37 -22.23 15.73
CA ASP A 99 3.86 -23.12 14.67
C ASP A 99 3.37 -22.69 13.29
N THR A 100 2.10 -22.28 13.17
CA THR A 100 1.57 -21.73 11.92
C THR A 100 2.18 -20.36 11.61
N ILE A 101 2.46 -19.54 12.64
CA ILE A 101 3.20 -18.28 12.49
C ILE A 101 4.61 -18.56 11.94
N ARG A 102 5.32 -19.53 12.51
CA ARG A 102 6.67 -19.91 12.08
C ARG A 102 6.70 -20.39 10.64
N LYS A 103 5.72 -21.22 10.25
CA LYS A 103 5.56 -21.71 8.87
C LYS A 103 5.36 -20.55 7.88
N ASN A 104 4.62 -19.53 8.27
CA ASN A 104 4.24 -18.41 7.41
C ASN A 104 5.02 -17.12 7.69
N TRP A 105 6.19 -17.25 8.34
CA TRP A 105 6.96 -16.13 8.86
C TRP A 105 7.26 -15.07 7.80
N LEU A 106 7.65 -15.49 6.59
CA LEU A 106 8.04 -14.58 5.52
C LEU A 106 6.87 -13.71 5.06
N GLU A 107 5.70 -14.32 4.88
CA GLU A 107 4.49 -13.62 4.47
C GLU A 107 3.99 -12.66 5.55
N ILE A 108 4.06 -13.06 6.83
CA ILE A 108 3.69 -12.21 7.96
C ILE A 108 4.59 -10.96 8.02
N MET A 109 5.91 -11.15 7.94
CA MET A 109 6.87 -10.04 7.97
C MET A 109 6.72 -9.11 6.76
N ASN A 110 6.48 -9.67 5.58
CA ASN A 110 6.20 -8.87 4.39
C ASN A 110 4.92 -8.05 4.56
N CYS A 111 3.84 -8.65 5.08
CA CYS A 111 2.59 -7.95 5.32
C CYS A 111 2.76 -6.82 6.34
N GLN A 112 3.51 -7.04 7.42
CA GLN A 112 3.76 -6.01 8.44
C GLN A 112 4.56 -4.83 7.85
N LYS A 113 5.62 -5.13 7.08
CA LYS A 113 6.42 -4.12 6.39
C LYS A 113 5.59 -3.29 5.39
N ASP A 114 4.77 -3.97 4.59
CA ASP A 114 3.89 -3.29 3.63
C ASP A 114 2.86 -2.44 4.35
N ARG A 115 2.30 -2.92 5.46
CA ARG A 115 1.34 -2.14 6.27
C ARG A 115 1.93 -0.83 6.78
N VAL A 116 3.17 -0.84 7.29
CA VAL A 116 3.88 0.37 7.74
C VAL A 116 4.07 1.35 6.58
N ARG A 117 4.53 0.86 5.42
CA ARG A 117 4.74 1.68 4.22
C ARG A 117 3.45 2.31 3.72
N GLU A 118 2.40 1.51 3.60
CA GLU A 118 1.09 1.96 3.13
C GLU A 118 0.47 2.98 4.10
N LEU A 119 0.71 2.86 5.41
CA LEU A 119 0.21 3.81 6.42
C LEU A 119 0.93 5.15 6.27
N ALA A 120 2.26 5.13 6.14
CA ALA A 120 3.07 6.33 5.92
C ALA A 120 2.67 7.08 4.64
N GLN A 121 2.28 6.36 3.59
CA GLN A 121 1.86 6.94 2.30
C GLN A 121 0.37 7.30 2.23
N ASN A 122 -0.40 7.07 3.30
CA ASN A 122 -1.87 7.19 3.30
C ASN A 122 -2.52 6.48 2.09
N SER A 123 -2.01 5.28 1.77
CA SER A 123 -2.45 4.50 0.62
C SER A 123 -3.92 4.13 0.74
N ARG A 124 -4.65 4.21 -0.38
CA ARG A 124 -6.03 3.69 -0.51
C ARG A 124 -6.09 2.17 -0.59
N TRP A 125 -4.95 1.50 -0.65
CA TRP A 125 -4.83 0.05 -0.70
C TRP A 125 -4.13 -0.46 0.56
N ARG A 126 -4.56 -1.64 1.02
CA ARG A 126 -3.96 -2.34 2.14
C ARG A 126 -3.66 -3.77 1.77
N THR A 127 -2.49 -4.23 2.19
CA THR A 127 -2.10 -5.64 2.13
C THR A 127 -2.71 -6.39 3.32
N TYR A 128 -3.43 -7.47 3.04
CA TYR A 128 -4.06 -8.36 4.00
C TYR A 128 -3.54 -9.78 3.86
N MET A 129 -3.50 -10.49 4.99
CA MET A 129 -3.23 -11.92 5.02
C MET A 129 -4.52 -12.71 4.81
N LYS A 130 -4.46 -13.75 3.98
CA LYS A 130 -5.51 -14.74 3.80
C LYS A 130 -4.91 -16.12 4.02
N LEU A 131 -5.46 -16.88 4.96
CA LEU A 131 -5.07 -18.27 5.17
C LEU A 131 -5.77 -19.16 4.14
N ASN A 132 -5.02 -20.03 3.47
CA ASN A 132 -5.56 -21.02 2.56
C ASN A 132 -5.78 -22.38 3.24
N THR A 133 -6.38 -23.33 2.51
CA THR A 133 -6.75 -24.66 3.03
C THR A 133 -5.55 -25.52 3.43
N GLU A 134 -4.35 -25.20 2.96
CA GLU A 134 -3.09 -25.89 3.29
C GLU A 134 -2.39 -25.27 4.52
N GLY A 135 -3.01 -24.27 5.14
CA GLY A 135 -2.42 -23.52 6.26
C GLY A 135 -1.27 -22.62 5.82
N ASN A 136 -1.25 -22.17 4.57
CA ASN A 136 -0.31 -21.20 4.03
C ASN A 136 -0.98 -19.82 3.96
N ILE A 137 -0.23 -18.76 4.26
CA ILE A 137 -0.69 -17.38 4.15
C ILE A 137 -0.42 -16.87 2.74
N GLU A 138 -1.44 -16.31 2.13
CA GLU A 138 -1.38 -15.55 0.89
C GLU A 138 -1.58 -14.07 1.20
N LEU A 139 -0.81 -13.21 0.53
CA LEU A 139 -0.95 -11.76 0.64
C LEU A 139 -1.85 -11.24 -0.47
N VAL A 140 -2.88 -10.49 -0.09
CA VAL A 140 -3.85 -9.91 -1.02
C VAL A 140 -3.99 -8.42 -0.77
N MET A 141 -4.08 -7.63 -1.84
CA MET A 141 -4.36 -6.19 -1.73
C MET A 141 -5.86 -5.93 -1.77
N ARG A 142 -6.34 -5.05 -0.89
CA ARG A 142 -7.73 -4.59 -0.87
C ARG A 142 -7.80 -3.08 -0.77
N LYS A 143 -8.80 -2.48 -1.41
CA LYS A 143 -9.07 -1.05 -1.29
C LYS A 143 -9.71 -0.79 0.08
N ILE A 144 -9.22 0.21 0.80
CA ILE A 144 -9.86 0.68 2.03
C ILE A 144 -11.10 1.48 1.64
N ALA A 145 -12.23 1.19 2.29
CA ALA A 145 -13.48 1.92 2.12
C ALA A 145 -13.38 3.35 2.69
#